data_AF-A0A939NBD9-F1
#
_entry.id   AF-A0A939NBD9-F1
#
_cell.length_a   1.000
_cell.length_b   1.000
_cell.length_c   1.000
_cell.angle_alpha   90.00
_cell.angle_beta   90.00
_cell.angle_gamma   90.00
#
_symmetry.space_group_name_H-M   'P 1'
#
loop_
_entity.id
_entity.type
_entity.pdbx_description
1 polymer ?
#
loop_
_entity_poly.entity_id
_entity_poly.type
_entity_poly.pdbx_seq_one_letter_code
_entity_poly.pdbx_strand_id
1 'polypeptide(L)'
;MYLTIDNHTYEQKANKLGQWEISVLNPLAEGVHDYEVNVYDQAGNQAQVKGNFTIYSDLPDATVTLIDNTGGTQVDIPPIDTFSASI
;
A
#
# COMPACT_ATOMS: atom_id res chain seq x y z
N MET A 1 11.18 -28.64 4.10
CA MET A 1 10.14 -27.96 3.30
C MET A 1 10.81 -26.78 2.64
N TYR A 2 10.33 -26.38 1.47
CA TYR A 2 10.72 -25.10 0.90
C TYR A 2 9.53 -24.37 0.31
N LEU A 3 9.59 -23.05 0.34
CA LEU A 3 8.67 -22.12 -0.29
C LEU A 3 9.42 -21.41 -1.42
N THR A 4 8.84 -21.36 -2.61
CA THR A 4 9.35 -20.57 -3.72
C THR A 4 8.38 -19.43 -4.03
N ILE A 5 8.89 -18.20 -4.12
CA ILE A 5 8.16 -16.99 -4.55
C ILE A 5 9.11 -16.22 -5.48
N ASP A 6 8.66 -15.82 -6.68
CA ASP A 6 9.47 -15.02 -7.62
C ASP A 6 10.91 -15.52 -7.80
N ASN A 7 11.06 -16.83 -8.06
CA ASN A 7 12.38 -17.47 -8.23
C ASN A 7 13.28 -17.50 -6.97
N HIS A 8 12.83 -17.00 -5.82
CA HIS A 8 13.51 -17.11 -4.54
C HIS A 8 13.02 -18.34 -3.78
N THR A 9 13.92 -19.09 -3.17
CA THR A 9 13.58 -20.29 -2.40
C THR A 9 13.95 -20.12 -0.93
N TYR A 10 13.01 -20.43 -0.05
CA TYR A 10 13.15 -20.36 1.40
C TYR A 10 12.97 -21.75 1.99
N GLU A 11 14.04 -22.30 2.58
CA GLU A 11 13.98 -23.59 3.24
C GLU A 11 13.56 -23.43 4.70
N GLN A 12 12.62 -24.26 5.13
CA GLN A 12 12.21 -24.32 6.53
C GLN A 12 11.84 -25.73 6.98
N LYS A 13 11.94 -25.94 8.30
CA LYS A 13 11.49 -27.15 8.96
C LYS A 13 10.27 -26.85 9.80
N ALA A 14 9.22 -27.65 9.62
CA ALA A 14 8.07 -27.62 10.52
C ALA A 14 8.47 -28.02 11.95
N ASN A 15 7.82 -27.41 12.93
CA ASN A 15 7.97 -27.74 14.34
C ASN A 15 7.35 -29.12 14.65
N LYS A 16 7.41 -29.54 15.93
CA LYS A 16 6.88 -30.85 16.37
C LYS A 16 5.37 -31.01 16.16
N LEU A 17 4.63 -29.92 15.96
CA LEU A 17 3.20 -29.89 15.69
C LEU A 17 2.88 -29.78 14.20
N GLY A 18 3.90 -29.79 13.32
CA GLY A 18 3.72 -29.61 11.88
C GLY A 18 3.52 -28.16 11.45
N GLN A 19 3.65 -27.19 12.35
CA GLN A 19 3.53 -25.76 12.02
C GLN A 19 4.88 -25.21 11.56
N TRP A 20 4.84 -24.28 10.63
CA TRP A 20 6.03 -23.66 10.05
C TRP A 20 5.77 -22.17 9.86
N GLU A 21 6.84 -21.41 9.90
CA GLU A 21 6.84 -19.97 9.65
C GLU A 21 8.08 -19.65 8.83
N ILE A 22 7.92 -18.80 7.82
CA ILE A 22 8.97 -18.40 6.89
C ILE A 22 8.98 -16.88 6.82
N SER A 23 10.13 -16.29 7.15
CA SER A 23 10.38 -14.87 6.92
C SER A 23 10.86 -14.66 5.49
N VAL A 24 10.07 -13.93 4.70
CA VAL A 24 10.43 -13.52 3.34
C VAL A 24 11.33 -12.29 3.45
N LEU A 25 12.62 -12.49 3.19
CA LEU A 25 13.65 -11.44 3.33
C LEU A 25 13.89 -10.65 2.05
N ASN A 26 13.43 -11.17 0.91
CA ASN A 26 13.58 -10.47 -0.37
C ASN A 26 12.40 -9.51 -0.54
N PRO A 27 12.65 -8.24 -0.89
CA PRO A 27 11.57 -7.33 -1.22
C PRO A 27 10.82 -7.86 -2.44
N LEU A 28 9.50 -7.91 -2.31
CA LEU A 28 8.59 -8.26 -3.39
C LEU A 28 8.00 -6.97 -3.96
N ALA A 29 7.92 -6.89 -5.29
CA ALA A 29 7.35 -5.74 -5.97
C ALA A 29 5.83 -5.67 -5.76
N GLU A 30 5.19 -4.59 -6.21
CA GLU A 30 3.74 -4.63 -6.37
C GLU A 30 3.34 -5.57 -7.50
N GLY A 31 2.16 -6.16 -7.38
CA GLY A 31 1.59 -7.06 -8.36
C GLY A 31 1.39 -8.48 -7.85
N VAL A 32 1.10 -9.37 -8.79
CA VAL A 32 0.75 -10.77 -8.51
C VAL A 32 2.01 -11.61 -8.39
N HIS A 33 2.09 -12.40 -7.32
CA HIS A 33 3.17 -13.32 -7.04
C HIS A 33 2.62 -14.73 -6.92
N ASP A 34 3.15 -15.63 -7.74
CA ASP A 34 2.89 -17.06 -7.61
C ASP A 34 3.83 -17.64 -6.55
N TYR A 35 3.30 -18.58 -5.77
CA TYR A 35 4.09 -19.32 -4.80
C TYR A 35 3.90 -20.83 -4.93
N GLU A 36 4.94 -21.55 -4.56
CA GLU A 36 4.95 -23.01 -4.50
C GLU A 36 5.55 -23.48 -3.16
N VAL A 37 4.81 -24.29 -2.41
CA VAL A 37 5.28 -24.93 -1.18
C VAL A 37 5.47 -26.41 -1.43
N ASN A 38 6.65 -26.91 -1.07
CA ASN A 38 6.99 -28.33 -1.14
C ASN A 38 7.35 -28.88 0.24
N VAL A 39 6.76 -30.03 0.56
CA VAL A 39 6.95 -30.75 1.82
C VAL A 39 7.39 -32.16 1.52
N TYR A 40 8.35 -32.68 2.29
CA TYR A 40 8.79 -34.07 2.22
C TYR A 40 8.61 -34.72 3.59
N ASP A 41 8.09 -35.94 3.62
CA ASP A 41 8.15 -36.78 4.82
C ASP A 41 9.49 -37.52 4.92
N GLN A 42 9.69 -38.26 6.01
CA GLN A 42 10.93 -39.01 6.24
C GLN A 42 11.14 -40.16 5.23
N ALA A 43 10.07 -40.67 4.63
CA ALA A 43 10.13 -41.71 3.61
C ALA A 43 10.42 -41.14 2.20
N GLY A 44 10.43 -39.82 2.06
CA GLY A 44 10.66 -39.12 0.79
C GLY A 44 9.39 -38.85 -0.02
N ASN A 45 8.20 -39.07 0.53
CA ASN A 45 6.97 -38.69 -0.16
C ASN A 45 6.85 -37.16 -0.22
N GLN A 46 6.49 -36.64 -1.37
CA GLN A 46 6.35 -35.20 -1.61
C GLN A 46 4.88 -34.78 -1.64
N ALA A 47 4.58 -33.67 -0.99
CA ALA A 47 3.33 -32.91 -1.17
C ALA A 47 3.66 -31.51 -1.67
N GLN A 48 2.86 -31.02 -2.62
CA GLN A 48 3.04 -29.70 -3.24
C GLN A 48 1.74 -28.90 -3.15
N VAL A 49 1.86 -27.61 -2.82
CA VAL A 49 0.77 -26.64 -2.83
C VAL A 49 1.19 -25.44 -3.66
N LYS A 50 0.30 -24.96 -4.52
CA LYS A 50 0.49 -23.76 -5.35
C LYS A 50 -0.61 -22.77 -5.08
N GLY A 51 -0.29 -21.49 -5.23
CA GLY A 51 -1.25 -20.42 -5.19
C GLY A 51 -0.61 -19.11 -5.61
N ASN A 52 -1.35 -18.04 -5.45
CA ASN A 52 -0.87 -16.70 -5.70
C ASN A 52 -1.37 -15.73 -4.63
N PHE A 53 -0.69 -14.60 -4.52
CA PHE A 53 -1.14 -13.45 -3.75
C PHE A 53 -0.82 -12.18 -4.53
N THR A 54 -1.39 -11.04 -4.12
CA THR A 54 -1.13 -9.77 -4.77
C THR A 54 -0.70 -8.74 -3.74
N ILE A 55 0.38 -8.01 -4.04
CA ILE A 55 0.88 -6.89 -3.23
C ILE A 55 0.40 -5.60 -3.88
N TYR A 56 -0.19 -4.72 -3.06
CA TYR A 56 -0.60 -3.37 -3.43
C TYR A 56 -0.10 -2.38 -2.37
N SER A 57 0.44 -1.23 -2.76
CA SER A 57 0.88 -0.14 -1.87
C SER A 57 -0.02 1.10 -1.98
N ASP A 58 -1.22 0.99 -2.55
CA ASP A 58 -2.13 2.11 -2.74
C ASP A 58 -2.49 2.78 -1.40
N LEU A 59 -2.07 4.03 -1.24
CA LEU A 59 -2.57 4.93 -0.21
C LEU A 59 -3.77 5.69 -0.79
N PRO A 60 -4.86 5.92 -0.03
CA PRO A 60 -5.96 6.74 -0.52
C PRO A 60 -5.45 8.17 -0.79
N ASP A 61 -5.87 8.75 -1.92
CA ASP A 61 -5.61 10.15 -2.23
C ASP A 61 -6.20 11.05 -1.14
N ALA A 62 -5.40 11.97 -0.61
CA ALA A 62 -5.87 12.99 0.31
C ALA A 62 -6.48 14.15 -0.49
N THR A 63 -7.82 14.25 -0.51
CA THR A 63 -8.51 15.41 -1.09
C THR A 63 -8.73 16.48 -0.03
N VAL A 64 -8.07 17.64 -0.15
CA VAL A 64 -8.38 18.84 0.64
C VAL A 64 -9.37 19.69 -0.15
N THR A 65 -10.59 19.86 0.38
CA THR A 65 -11.53 20.86 -0.14
C THR A 65 -11.33 22.14 0.65
N LEU A 66 -10.83 23.20 0.01
CA LEU A 66 -10.81 24.54 0.60
C LEU A 66 -12.24 25.07 0.59
N ILE A 67 -12.86 25.19 1.77
CA ILE A 67 -14.07 25.98 1.93
C ILE A 67 -13.61 27.42 2.11
N ASP A 68 -13.74 28.22 1.06
CA ASP A 68 -13.62 29.67 1.19
C ASP A 68 -14.87 30.17 1.91
N ASN A 69 -14.71 30.68 3.14
CA ASN A 69 -15.77 31.38 3.87
C ASN A 69 -15.67 32.90 3.69
N THR A 70 -15.19 33.39 2.56
CA THR A 70 -15.38 34.78 2.17
C THR A 70 -16.82 35.00 1.71
N GLY A 71 -17.73 34.98 2.68
CA GLY A 71 -19.05 35.61 2.59
C GLY A 71 -18.91 37.13 2.44
N GLY A 72 -18.31 37.57 1.33
CA GLY A 72 -18.10 38.97 1.01
C GLY A 72 -19.44 39.64 0.71
N THR A 73 -20.09 40.21 1.72
CA THR A 73 -20.94 41.37 1.48
C THR A 73 -20.00 42.55 1.27
N GLN A 74 -19.82 42.96 0.02
CA GLN A 74 -19.25 44.27 -0.28
C GLN A 74 -20.15 45.31 0.39
N VAL A 75 -19.67 45.89 1.50
CA VAL A 75 -20.29 47.09 2.07
C VAL A 75 -20.00 48.20 1.07
N ASP A 76 -21.06 48.68 0.41
CA ASP A 76 -21.02 49.85 -0.46
C ASP A 76 -20.47 51.03 0.37
N ILE A 77 -19.25 51.46 0.06
CA ILE A 77 -18.63 52.63 0.69
C ILE A 77 -19.06 53.80 -0.21
N PRO A 78 -19.82 54.79 0.31
CA PRO A 78 -20.25 55.91 -0.53
C PRO A 78 -19.03 56.64 -1.10
N PRO A 79 -19.16 57.22 -2.31
CA PRO A 79 -18.05 57.90 -2.97
C PRO A 79 -17.48 58.99 -2.07
N ILE A 80 -16.15 58.96 -1.91
CA ILE A 80 -15.42 60.00 -1.19
C ILE A 80 -15.64 61.34 -1.89
N ASP A 81 -16.13 62.33 -1.15
CA ASP A 81 -16.29 63.69 -1.65
C ASP A 81 -14.94 64.18 -2.22
N THR A 82 -14.96 64.55 -3.50
CA THR A 82 -13.79 64.98 -4.25
C THR A 82 -13.29 66.32 -3.70
N PHE A 83 -12.07 66.36 -3.17
CA PHE A 83 -11.44 67.62 -2.80
C PHE A 83 -10.98 68.34 -4.08
N SER A 84 -11.69 69.38 -4.48
CA SER A 84 -11.27 70.27 -5.57
C SER A 84 -10.02 71.04 -5.15
N ALA A 85 -8.87 70.70 -5.72
CA ALA A 85 -7.71 71.57 -5.69
C ALA A 85 -7.81 72.54 -6.88
N SER A 86 -8.13 73.81 -6.61
CA SER A 86 -7.95 74.88 -7.58
C SER A 86 -6.45 75.14 -7.76
N ILE A 87 -6.00 75.17 -9.01
CA ILE A 87 -4.70 75.73 -9.42
C ILE A 87 -4.97 77.10 -10.03
#